data_AF-A0A849SVL6-F1
#
_entry.id   AF-A0A849SVL6-F1
#
_cell.length_a   1.000
_cell.length_b   1.000
_cell.length_c   1.000
_cell.angle_alpha   90.00
_cell.angle_beta   90.00
_cell.angle_gamma   90.00
#
_symmetry.space_group_name_H-M   'P 1'
#
loop_
_entity.id
_entity.type
_entity.pdbx_description
1 polymer ?
#
loop_
_entity_poly.entity_id
_entity_poly.type
_entity_poly.pdbx_seq_one_letter_code
_entity_poly.pdbx_strand_id
1 'polypeptide(L)'
;MINRLLGLSLVTMLVSTTVMALPIQRKNEKKLYIGSNSTEAKINFNGTVQHISTQTPTITTMKRLIEAQVEHTIGPMSAAQYTAVPKGDHVISNIKILSKNGSTFEIGYVYSGNVVLELGPKTTYDIILAINPETIYSSSFVGEVSPCTDPHYQSEGDFWYFWNPNSPGCKLKKDIDYKIVKAKVSRYENTKLTYPEYHNLPDAKGDIHIHVLFGMDDNTKGRNPLTSGDINAENYRDFRNYLLEKGYTAKKWTAAEVSTIAKTLNGAKPFVETIKKDKIVYRFFFAPSAIDEDSLGFHWFYKDALENSAIMIYGGHSGLGGHLDLDSIEQNLGESIKFNKNKYQIYFFDSCTSYKYYNQMYFDRKISTKDPKGTKKLDIFTNGLSTYFHVMPDSNKAIAIALEKALGYAQTGAGFVSYQSLAKQIDSDNLFGVNGDEDNEAPKKIK
;
A
#
# COMPACT_ATOMS: atom_id res chain seq x y z
N MET A 1 41.93 -37.43 -16.90
CA MET A 1 42.23 -35.99 -17.01
C MET A 1 41.04 -35.27 -17.64
N ILE A 2 40.07 -34.80 -16.85
CA ILE A 2 39.08 -33.80 -17.29
C ILE A 2 38.81 -32.89 -16.10
N ASN A 3 39.20 -31.62 -16.24
CA ASN A 3 39.05 -30.54 -15.26
C ASN A 3 37.58 -30.12 -15.14
N ARG A 4 37.08 -30.01 -13.91
CA ARG A 4 35.86 -29.27 -13.58
C ARG A 4 36.25 -27.86 -13.15
N LEU A 5 35.87 -26.86 -13.94
CA LEU A 5 35.83 -25.45 -13.50
C LEU A 5 34.47 -25.19 -12.85
N LEU A 6 34.49 -24.82 -11.58
CA LEU A 6 33.37 -24.19 -10.87
C LEU A 6 33.50 -22.68 -11.05
N GLY A 7 32.55 -22.07 -11.77
CA GLY A 7 32.41 -20.62 -11.85
C GLY A 7 31.60 -20.11 -10.66
N LEU A 8 32.22 -19.32 -9.79
CA LEU A 8 31.54 -18.50 -8.80
C LEU A 8 30.88 -17.31 -9.52
N SER A 9 29.56 -17.17 -9.40
CA SER A 9 28.84 -15.95 -9.77
C SER A 9 28.92 -14.95 -8.61
N LEU A 10 29.52 -13.78 -8.87
CA LEU A 10 29.59 -12.66 -7.94
C LEU A 10 28.26 -11.89 -8.03
N VAL A 11 27.44 -11.96 -6.98
CA VAL A 11 26.25 -11.09 -6.85
C VAL A 11 26.71 -9.75 -6.29
N THR A 12 26.76 -8.74 -7.16
CA THR A 12 27.09 -7.37 -6.78
C THR A 12 25.84 -6.69 -6.23
N MET A 13 25.72 -6.56 -4.90
CA MET A 13 24.71 -5.68 -4.29
C MET A 13 25.05 -4.22 -4.61
N LEU A 14 24.26 -3.59 -5.48
CA LEU A 14 24.30 -2.14 -5.69
C LEU A 14 23.57 -1.45 -4.53
N VAL A 15 24.35 -0.73 -3.72
CA VAL A 15 23.82 0.20 -2.72
C VAL A 15 23.32 1.43 -3.46
N SER A 16 22.00 1.59 -3.58
CA SER A 16 21.37 2.80 -4.09
C SER A 16 21.64 3.96 -3.12
N THR A 17 22.43 4.94 -3.55
CA THR A 17 22.65 6.18 -2.79
C THR A 17 21.50 7.14 -3.07
N THR A 18 20.42 7.05 -2.29
CA THR A 18 19.37 8.06 -2.27
C THR A 18 19.95 9.36 -1.69
N VAL A 19 20.07 10.38 -2.53
CA VAL A 19 20.40 11.74 -2.07
C VAL A 19 19.20 12.23 -1.25
N MET A 20 19.31 12.17 0.08
CA MET A 20 18.30 12.73 0.98
C MET A 20 18.30 14.25 0.80
N ALA A 21 17.32 14.77 0.07
CA ALA A 21 16.99 16.19 0.12
C ALA A 21 16.57 16.53 1.56
N LEU A 22 17.20 17.56 2.14
CA LEU A 22 16.81 18.07 3.45
C LEU A 22 15.34 18.51 3.42
N PRO A 23 14.49 18.06 4.36
CA PRO A 23 13.09 18.45 4.37
C PRO A 23 12.96 19.95 4.63
N ILE A 24 12.46 20.69 3.65
CA ILE A 24 12.05 22.09 3.84
C ILE A 24 10.80 22.06 4.73
N GLN A 25 11.01 22.19 6.04
CA GLN A 25 9.95 22.17 7.02
C GLN A 25 9.21 23.53 7.01
N ARG A 26 8.16 23.67 6.19
CA ARG A 26 7.28 24.85 6.23
C ARG A 26 6.38 24.77 7.47
N LYS A 27 6.48 25.76 8.35
CA LYS A 27 5.88 25.79 9.69
C LYS A 27 4.34 25.80 9.76
N ASN A 28 3.60 25.95 8.65
CA ASN A 28 2.15 26.22 8.66
C ASN A 28 1.33 25.37 7.67
N GLU A 29 1.84 24.25 7.19
CA GLU A 29 1.11 23.42 6.24
C GLU A 29 0.20 22.44 6.97
N LYS A 30 -1.09 22.42 6.62
CA LYS A 30 -2.05 21.46 7.16
C LYS A 30 -1.71 20.09 6.59
N LYS A 31 -1.42 19.11 7.45
CA LYS A 31 -1.42 17.70 7.06
C LYS A 31 -2.87 17.27 6.94
N LEU A 32 -3.31 16.95 5.73
CA LEU A 32 -4.65 16.50 5.46
C LEU A 32 -4.66 14.97 5.30
N TYR A 33 -5.64 14.36 5.94
CA TYR A 33 -5.95 12.95 5.88
C TYR A 33 -7.45 12.79 6.09
N ILE A 34 -8.03 11.79 5.46
CA ILE A 34 -9.45 11.47 5.59
C ILE A 34 -9.56 10.03 5.99
N GLY A 35 -10.11 9.77 7.17
CA GLY A 35 -10.57 8.46 7.61
C GLY A 35 -11.96 8.58 8.22
N SER A 36 -12.76 7.52 8.15
CA SER A 36 -14.09 7.47 8.77
C SER A 36 -13.99 7.29 10.30
N ASN A 37 -13.07 6.42 10.73
CA ASN A 37 -12.86 5.94 12.09
C ASN A 37 -11.37 6.00 12.51
N SER A 38 -10.53 6.68 11.74
CA SER A 38 -9.08 6.77 11.94
C SER A 38 -8.57 8.19 11.66
N THR A 39 -7.38 8.50 12.17
CA THR A 39 -6.64 9.72 11.80
C THR A 39 -5.17 9.38 11.62
N GLU A 40 -4.44 10.12 10.79
CA GLU A 40 -2.98 10.12 10.93
C GLU A 40 -2.59 10.70 12.30
N ALA A 41 -1.52 10.17 12.88
CA ALA A 41 -0.92 10.65 14.11
C ALA A 41 0.59 10.53 14.07
N LYS A 42 1.29 11.46 14.71
CA LYS A 42 2.71 11.32 15.00
C LYS A 42 2.89 10.57 16.31
N ILE A 43 3.70 9.52 16.29
CA ILE A 43 4.14 8.83 17.50
C ILE A 43 5.62 9.05 17.76
N ASN A 44 5.99 9.18 19.03
CA ASN A 44 7.38 9.33 19.45
C ASN A 44 7.65 8.47 20.67
N PHE A 45 8.76 7.74 20.68
CA PHE A 45 9.16 6.93 21.83
C PHE A 45 10.67 6.69 21.86
N ASN A 46 11.16 6.28 23.03
CA ASN A 46 12.52 5.75 23.19
C ASN A 46 12.45 4.23 23.14
N GLY A 47 13.23 3.61 22.27
CA GLY A 47 13.30 2.16 22.14
C GLY A 47 14.65 1.61 22.58
N THR A 48 14.67 0.31 22.85
CA THR A 48 15.89 -0.47 23.09
C THR A 48 15.82 -1.76 22.30
N VAL A 49 16.88 -2.12 21.58
CA VAL A 49 17.03 -3.41 20.89
C VAL A 49 18.28 -4.13 21.41
N GLN A 50 18.21 -5.45 21.53
CA GLN A 50 19.35 -6.27 21.90
C GLN A 50 20.03 -6.87 20.68
N HIS A 51 21.36 -7.02 20.79
CA HIS A 51 22.18 -7.72 19.82
C HIS A 51 23.15 -8.65 20.53
N ILE A 52 23.21 -9.92 20.11
CA ILE A 52 24.12 -10.90 20.69
C ILE A 52 25.33 -11.03 19.77
N SER A 53 26.50 -10.56 20.25
CA SER A 53 27.77 -10.66 19.53
C SER A 53 28.95 -10.54 20.48
N THR A 54 30.09 -11.10 20.08
CA THR A 54 31.36 -10.86 20.80
C THR A 54 31.99 -9.53 20.40
N GLN A 55 31.62 -9.00 19.23
CA GLN A 55 32.14 -7.75 18.67
C GLN A 55 31.15 -6.61 18.90
N THR A 56 31.68 -5.41 19.15
CA THR A 56 30.87 -4.20 19.25
C THR A 56 30.15 -3.93 17.92
N PRO A 57 28.83 -3.77 17.90
CA PRO A 57 28.10 -3.56 16.66
C PRO A 57 28.46 -2.22 16.01
N THR A 58 28.60 -2.24 14.69
CA THR A 58 28.77 -1.02 13.89
C THR A 58 27.47 -0.22 13.86
N ILE A 59 27.55 1.07 13.51
CA ILE A 59 26.34 1.90 13.34
C ILE A 59 25.37 1.32 12.29
N THR A 60 25.89 0.74 11.22
CA THR A 60 25.09 0.06 10.19
C THR A 60 24.35 -1.15 10.76
N THR A 61 25.03 -1.95 11.59
CA THR A 61 24.42 -3.09 12.28
C THR A 61 23.33 -2.64 13.24
N MET A 62 23.60 -1.62 14.06
CA MET A 62 22.62 -1.05 14.99
C MET A 62 21.38 -0.54 14.25
N LYS A 63 21.56 0.19 13.13
CA LYS A 63 20.45 0.66 12.30
C LYS A 63 19.62 -0.51 11.76
N ARG A 64 20.24 -1.51 11.14
CA ARG A 64 19.55 -2.71 10.63
C ARG A 64 18.68 -3.38 11.70
N LEU A 65 19.22 -3.55 12.91
CA LEU A 65 18.48 -4.17 14.02
C LEU A 65 17.30 -3.32 14.49
N ILE A 66 17.48 -2.00 14.57
CA ILE A 66 16.41 -1.07 14.94
C ILE A 66 15.31 -1.10 13.88
N GLU A 67 15.67 -1.06 12.59
CA GLU A 67 14.71 -1.15 11.50
C GLU A 67 13.93 -2.47 11.55
N ALA A 68 14.62 -3.61 11.73
CA ALA A 68 13.96 -4.90 11.91
C ALA A 68 13.00 -4.90 13.11
N GLN A 69 13.39 -4.33 14.26
CA GLN A 69 12.50 -4.21 15.42
C GLN A 69 11.28 -3.30 15.13
N VAL A 70 11.46 -2.22 14.38
CA VAL A 70 10.39 -1.29 13.99
C VAL A 70 9.43 -1.97 13.01
N GLU A 71 9.92 -2.76 12.05
CA GLU A 71 9.07 -3.55 11.16
C GLU A 71 8.17 -4.52 11.93
N HIS A 72 8.72 -5.17 12.96
CA HIS A 72 7.97 -6.05 13.87
C HIS A 72 6.89 -5.32 14.69
N THR A 73 6.75 -3.99 14.62
CA THR A 73 5.63 -3.32 15.26
C THR A 73 4.30 -3.54 14.54
N ILE A 74 4.33 -3.94 13.26
CA ILE A 74 3.13 -3.97 12.41
C ILE A 74 2.10 -4.99 12.89
N GLY A 75 2.50 -6.23 13.13
CA GLY A 75 1.59 -7.27 13.64
C GLY A 75 0.92 -6.87 14.95
N PRO A 76 1.70 -6.52 16.00
CA PRO A 76 1.13 -6.12 17.28
C PRO A 76 0.26 -4.87 17.21
N MET A 77 0.60 -3.88 16.37
CA MET A 77 -0.22 -2.67 16.19
C MET A 77 -1.51 -2.95 15.41
N SER A 78 -1.49 -3.89 14.46
CA SER A 78 -2.67 -4.29 13.68
C SER A 78 -3.66 -5.12 14.50
N ALA A 79 -3.19 -5.78 15.57
CA ALA A 79 -4.00 -6.60 16.47
C ALA A 79 -4.22 -5.97 17.87
N ALA A 80 -3.84 -4.70 18.05
CA ALA A 80 -4.02 -3.97 19.30
C ALA A 80 -5.49 -3.63 19.55
N GLN A 81 -5.82 -3.24 20.79
CA GLN A 81 -7.17 -2.73 21.13
C GLN A 81 -7.60 -1.56 20.24
N TYR A 82 -6.65 -0.71 19.88
CA TYR A 82 -6.83 0.33 18.88
C TYR A 82 -5.82 0.09 17.78
N THR A 83 -6.33 -0.23 16.60
CA THR A 83 -5.47 -0.64 15.48
C THR A 83 -4.68 0.53 14.94
N ALA A 84 -3.44 0.27 14.53
CA ALA A 84 -2.58 1.27 13.96
C ALA A 84 -1.58 0.67 12.98
N VAL A 85 -1.15 1.48 12.02
CA VAL A 85 -0.22 1.05 10.97
C VAL A 85 0.79 2.18 10.72
N PRO A 86 2.11 1.90 10.80
CA PRO A 86 3.13 2.88 10.50
C PRO A 86 3.15 3.26 9.01
N LYS A 87 3.41 4.53 8.73
CA LYS A 87 3.53 5.05 7.36
C LYS A 87 4.84 4.63 6.67
N GLY A 88 5.85 4.24 7.45
CA GLY A 88 7.20 3.96 6.94
C GLY A 88 8.06 5.21 6.72
N ASP A 89 7.60 6.38 7.17
CA ASP A 89 8.32 7.66 7.06
C ASP A 89 9.07 8.05 8.34
N HIS A 90 9.41 7.05 9.16
CA HIS A 90 9.97 7.27 10.48
C HIS A 90 11.42 7.73 10.43
N VAL A 91 11.82 8.40 11.51
CA VAL A 91 13.19 8.85 11.75
C VAL A 91 13.71 8.17 13.00
N ILE A 92 14.82 7.46 12.85
CA ILE A 92 15.60 6.91 13.96
C ILE A 92 16.76 7.85 14.27
N SER A 93 16.88 8.25 15.53
CA SER A 93 17.94 9.15 15.99
C SER A 93 18.51 8.74 17.34
N ASN A 94 19.60 9.40 17.75
CA ASN A 94 20.27 9.17 19.04
C ASN A 94 20.61 7.69 19.29
N ILE A 95 21.08 7.00 18.24
CA ILE A 95 21.48 5.60 18.31
C ILE A 95 22.77 5.50 19.13
N LYS A 96 22.74 4.71 20.20
CA LYS A 96 23.90 4.49 21.07
C LYS A 96 23.83 3.16 21.79
N ILE A 97 24.99 2.61 22.13
CA ILE A 97 25.10 1.48 23.04
C ILE A 97 24.84 1.99 24.47
N LEU A 98 23.87 1.39 25.16
CA LEU A 98 23.52 1.72 26.54
C LEU A 98 24.30 0.86 27.54
N SER A 99 24.43 -0.43 27.23
CA SER A 99 25.11 -1.40 28.11
C SER A 99 25.66 -2.59 27.32
N LYS A 100 26.61 -3.32 27.92
CA LYS A 100 27.11 -4.61 27.45
C LYS A 100 27.16 -5.59 28.62
N ASN A 101 26.40 -6.67 28.53
CA ASN A 101 26.36 -7.74 29.53
C ASN A 101 26.75 -9.07 28.87
N GLY A 102 27.97 -9.53 29.11
CA GLY A 102 28.53 -10.68 28.39
C GLY A 102 28.63 -10.40 26.88
N SER A 103 27.96 -11.22 26.07
CA SER A 103 27.83 -11.05 24.62
C SER A 103 26.62 -10.24 24.19
N THR A 104 25.80 -9.73 25.12
CA THR A 104 24.58 -8.98 24.79
C THR A 104 24.84 -7.48 24.86
N PHE A 105 24.63 -6.78 23.76
CA PHE A 105 24.61 -5.33 23.68
C PHE A 105 23.17 -4.83 23.74
N GLU A 106 22.91 -3.82 24.57
CA GLU A 106 21.64 -3.09 24.56
C GLU A 106 21.85 -1.76 23.82
N ILE A 107 21.09 -1.55 22.74
CA ILE A 107 21.20 -0.40 21.85
C ILE A 107 19.95 0.46 22.06
N GLY A 108 20.13 1.70 22.47
CA GLY A 108 19.06 2.68 22.65
C GLY A 108 18.90 3.58 21.42
N TYR A 109 17.66 4.00 21.16
CA TYR A 109 17.34 4.93 20.07
C TYR A 109 16.07 5.74 20.36
N VAL A 110 15.87 6.80 19.59
CA VAL A 110 14.65 7.62 19.58
C VAL A 110 13.93 7.42 18.25
N TYR A 111 12.66 7.02 18.32
CA TYR A 111 11.75 6.89 17.19
C TYR A 111 10.83 8.10 17.08
N SER A 112 10.61 8.56 15.86
CA SER A 112 9.57 9.53 15.50
C SER A 112 9.01 9.19 14.13
N GLY A 113 7.73 8.85 14.01
CA GLY A 113 7.11 8.51 12.71
C GLY A 113 5.61 8.80 12.68
N ASN A 114 5.03 8.82 11.49
CA ASN A 114 3.59 8.92 11.32
C ASN A 114 2.96 7.52 11.25
N VAL A 115 1.74 7.41 11.78
CA VAL A 115 0.91 6.20 11.74
C VAL A 115 -0.50 6.61 11.33
N VAL A 116 -1.25 5.72 10.68
CA VAL A 116 -2.72 5.79 10.76
C VAL A 116 -3.14 5.07 12.02
N LEU A 117 -3.98 5.70 12.82
CA LEU A 117 -4.40 5.21 14.13
C LEU A 117 -5.92 5.34 14.26
N GLU A 118 -6.58 4.24 14.56
CA GLU A 118 -7.99 4.17 14.91
C GLU A 118 -8.35 5.19 15.99
N LEU A 119 -9.54 5.78 15.92
CA LEU A 119 -10.01 6.77 16.89
C LEU A 119 -10.07 6.16 18.30
N GLY A 120 -9.36 6.78 19.24
CA GLY A 120 -9.39 6.41 20.64
C GLY A 120 -8.23 7.05 21.41
N PRO A 121 -7.01 6.50 21.34
CA PRO A 121 -5.86 7.00 22.10
C PRO A 121 -5.49 8.41 21.66
N LYS A 122 -5.46 9.37 22.60
CA LYS A 122 -5.19 10.80 22.29
C LYS A 122 -3.76 11.24 22.63
N THR A 123 -3.20 10.70 23.71
CA THR A 123 -1.93 11.17 24.31
C THR A 123 -0.86 10.10 24.34
N THR A 124 -1.24 8.84 24.57
CA THR A 124 -0.31 7.71 24.63
C THR A 124 -0.84 6.51 23.85
N TYR A 125 0.08 5.70 23.33
CA TYR A 125 -0.20 4.44 22.66
C TYR A 125 0.86 3.41 23.07
N ASP A 126 0.44 2.19 23.36
CA ASP A 126 1.36 1.13 23.80
C ASP A 126 1.94 0.44 22.55
N ILE A 127 3.26 0.54 22.37
CA ILE A 127 4.01 -0.10 21.29
C ILE A 127 4.68 -1.35 21.83
N ILE A 128 4.44 -2.48 21.18
CA ILE A 128 5.12 -3.75 21.47
C ILE A 128 6.38 -3.82 20.61
N LEU A 129 7.53 -3.98 21.25
CA LEU A 129 8.84 -4.10 20.60
C LEU A 129 9.45 -5.46 20.94
N ALA A 130 9.81 -6.25 19.92
CA ALA A 130 10.61 -7.45 20.12
C ALA A 130 11.96 -7.08 20.73
N ILE A 131 12.36 -7.65 21.87
CA ILE A 131 13.62 -7.30 22.53
C ILE A 131 14.82 -7.59 21.61
N ASN A 132 14.78 -8.73 20.92
CA ASN A 132 15.74 -9.10 19.90
C ASN A 132 15.00 -9.59 18.64
N PRO A 133 14.97 -8.81 17.54
CA PRO A 133 14.30 -9.21 16.31
C PRO A 133 14.95 -10.41 15.63
N GLU A 134 16.21 -10.74 15.94
CA GLU A 134 16.91 -11.89 15.34
C GLU A 134 16.49 -13.23 15.98
N THR A 135 15.85 -13.22 17.15
CA THR A 135 15.46 -14.45 17.86
C THR A 135 13.97 -14.54 18.16
N ILE A 136 13.20 -13.47 17.95
CA ILE A 136 11.78 -13.43 18.31
C ILE A 136 10.95 -14.51 17.58
N TYR A 137 11.27 -14.77 16.32
CA TYR A 137 10.61 -15.82 15.54
C TYR A 137 10.86 -17.21 16.13
N SER A 138 12.12 -17.59 16.36
CA SER A 138 12.45 -18.90 16.92
C SER A 138 11.95 -19.07 18.37
N SER A 139 11.96 -18.00 19.17
CA SER A 139 11.37 -18.00 20.52
C SER A 139 9.85 -18.19 20.54
N SER A 140 9.16 -17.96 19.41
CA SER A 140 7.70 -18.01 19.34
C SER A 140 7.12 -19.41 19.21
N PHE A 141 7.94 -20.41 18.89
CA PHE A 141 7.48 -21.76 18.61
C PHE A 141 7.02 -22.52 19.87
N VAL A 142 5.93 -23.28 19.69
CA VAL A 142 5.43 -24.27 20.64
C VAL A 142 5.30 -25.59 19.88
N GLY A 143 6.32 -26.44 20.01
CA GLY A 143 6.45 -27.62 19.14
C GLY A 143 6.87 -27.19 17.73
N GLU A 144 6.11 -27.61 16.72
CA GLU A 144 6.43 -27.36 15.30
C GLU A 144 5.76 -26.10 14.73
N VAL A 145 4.93 -25.41 15.52
CA VAL A 145 4.17 -24.23 15.08
C VAL A 145 4.42 -23.04 15.99
N SER A 146 4.31 -21.84 15.43
CA SER A 146 4.26 -20.59 16.18
C SER A 146 2.80 -20.18 16.41
N PRO A 147 2.26 -20.32 17.63
CA PRO A 147 0.93 -19.77 17.97
C PRO A 147 0.93 -18.25 18.11
N CYS A 148 2.08 -17.60 17.96
CA CYS A 148 2.19 -16.15 18.05
C CYS A 148 1.92 -15.44 16.73
N THR A 149 1.73 -16.17 15.62
CA THR A 149 1.45 -15.63 14.28
C THR A 149 0.16 -16.26 13.72
N ASP A 150 -0.29 -15.80 12.55
CA ASP A 150 -1.43 -16.40 11.86
C ASP A 150 -1.14 -17.88 11.49
N PRO A 151 -2.10 -18.80 11.67
CA PRO A 151 -1.93 -20.22 11.34
C PRO A 151 -1.50 -20.51 9.90
N HIS A 152 -1.83 -19.66 8.93
CA HIS A 152 -1.45 -19.82 7.53
C HIS A 152 -0.03 -19.29 7.25
N TYR A 153 0.49 -18.41 8.10
CA TYR A 153 1.75 -17.70 7.91
C TYR A 153 2.77 -18.08 8.99
N GLN A 154 3.36 -19.26 8.81
CA GLN A 154 4.30 -19.85 9.77
C GLN A 154 5.78 -19.62 9.41
N SER A 155 6.08 -18.96 8.28
CA SER A 155 7.44 -18.67 7.84
C SER A 155 8.04 -17.46 8.58
N GLU A 156 9.37 -17.40 8.69
CA GLU A 156 10.05 -16.23 9.26
C GLU A 156 9.78 -14.96 8.45
N GLY A 157 9.67 -15.09 7.12
CA GLY A 157 9.45 -13.98 6.20
C GLY A 157 8.12 -13.26 6.42
N ASP A 158 7.13 -13.95 6.96
CA ASP A 158 5.80 -13.39 7.25
C ASP A 158 5.64 -13.01 8.74
N PHE A 159 6.44 -13.62 9.62
CA PHE A 159 6.27 -13.51 11.06
C PHE A 159 6.29 -12.06 11.55
N TRP A 160 7.20 -11.23 11.05
CA TRP A 160 7.29 -9.82 11.47
C TRP A 160 5.99 -9.04 11.25
N TYR A 161 5.19 -9.43 10.25
CA TYR A 161 3.93 -8.79 9.87
C TYR A 161 2.74 -9.33 10.67
N PHE A 162 2.70 -10.63 10.96
CA PHE A 162 1.54 -11.28 11.58
C PHE A 162 1.69 -11.57 13.08
N TRP A 163 2.89 -11.44 13.65
CA TRP A 163 3.07 -11.83 15.04
C TRP A 163 2.31 -10.91 16.01
N ASN A 164 1.80 -11.50 17.08
CA ASN A 164 1.15 -10.82 18.18
C ASN A 164 1.36 -11.66 19.46
N PRO A 165 2.03 -11.11 20.49
CA PRO A 165 2.26 -11.85 21.73
C PRO A 165 0.97 -12.13 22.52
N ASN A 166 -0.13 -11.47 22.19
CA ASN A 166 -1.44 -11.70 22.81
C ASN A 166 -2.26 -12.78 22.09
N SER A 167 -1.76 -13.37 21.01
CA SER A 167 -2.45 -14.45 20.30
C SER A 167 -2.66 -15.67 21.21
N PRO A 168 -3.84 -16.33 21.14
CA PRO A 168 -4.12 -17.52 21.96
C PRO A 168 -3.03 -18.59 21.80
N GLY A 169 -2.46 -19.01 22.93
CA GLY A 169 -1.42 -20.04 22.95
C GLY A 169 0.02 -19.52 22.81
N CYS A 170 0.22 -18.25 22.43
CA CYS A 170 1.54 -17.64 22.39
C CYS A 170 2.25 -17.71 23.74
N LYS A 171 3.54 -18.09 23.74
CA LYS A 171 4.36 -18.27 24.94
C LYS A 171 5.45 -17.22 25.12
N LEU A 172 5.54 -16.26 24.20
CA LEU A 172 6.42 -15.10 24.34
C LEU A 172 6.06 -14.34 25.62
N LYS A 173 7.08 -13.89 26.35
CA LYS A 173 6.91 -13.24 27.65
C LYS A 173 7.35 -11.79 27.59
N LYS A 174 6.53 -10.93 28.20
CA LYS A 174 6.88 -9.54 28.45
C LYS A 174 8.17 -9.46 29.29
N ASP A 175 9.03 -8.51 28.95
CA ASP A 175 10.33 -8.21 29.55
C ASP A 175 11.39 -9.32 29.37
N ILE A 176 11.08 -10.37 28.61
CA ILE A 176 12.01 -11.44 28.20
C ILE A 176 12.16 -11.45 26.68
N ASP A 177 11.04 -11.59 25.96
CA ASP A 177 11.02 -11.66 24.50
C ASP A 177 10.59 -10.34 23.85
N TYR A 178 9.70 -9.59 24.51
CA TYR A 178 9.22 -8.29 24.04
C TYR A 178 9.06 -7.29 25.18
N LYS A 179 9.09 -5.99 24.88
CA LYS A 179 8.78 -4.90 25.80
C LYS A 179 7.57 -4.12 25.31
N ILE A 180 6.88 -3.47 26.25
CA ILE A 180 5.82 -2.50 25.93
C ILE A 180 6.35 -1.11 26.26
N VAL A 181 6.37 -0.23 25.26
CA VAL A 181 6.80 1.16 25.39
C VAL A 181 5.60 2.08 25.20
N LYS A 182 5.43 3.07 26.08
CA LYS A 182 4.39 4.09 25.94
C LYS A 182 4.87 5.18 24.98
N ALA A 183 4.38 5.16 23.75
CA ALA A 183 4.64 6.20 22.77
C ALA A 183 3.75 7.42 23.03
N LYS A 184 4.32 8.62 22.89
CA LYS A 184 3.56 9.88 22.88
C LYS A 184 2.85 10.03 21.53
N VAL A 185 1.55 10.23 21.57
CA VAL A 185 0.69 10.43 20.40
C VAL A 185 0.44 11.93 20.17
N SER A 186 0.42 12.35 18.92
CA SER A 186 -0.02 13.67 18.49
C SER A 186 -0.83 13.52 17.21
N ARG A 187 -2.16 13.49 17.33
CA ARG A 187 -3.08 13.30 16.19
C ARG A 187 -3.12 14.52 15.29
N TYR A 188 -3.28 14.26 14.00
CA TYR A 188 -3.66 15.27 13.04
C TYR A 188 -5.19 15.32 12.95
N GLU A 189 -5.74 16.51 12.74
CA GLU A 189 -7.18 16.62 12.48
C GLU A 189 -7.46 16.12 11.06
N ASN A 190 -8.48 15.28 10.91
CA ASN A 190 -8.95 14.90 9.58
C ASN A 190 -9.49 16.12 8.83
N THR A 191 -9.36 16.09 7.51
CA THR A 191 -10.07 17.03 6.65
C THR A 191 -11.57 16.85 6.86
N LYS A 192 -12.27 17.94 7.22
CA LYS A 192 -13.71 17.89 7.52
C LYS A 192 -14.56 17.75 6.27
N LEU A 193 -14.16 18.40 5.18
CA LEU A 193 -14.87 18.35 3.91
C LEU A 193 -13.92 18.67 2.76
N THR A 194 -13.83 17.77 1.81
CA THR A 194 -13.12 17.97 0.53
C THR A 194 -13.67 16.98 -0.50
N TYR A 195 -13.31 17.16 -1.77
CA TYR A 195 -13.85 16.41 -2.89
C TYR A 195 -12.72 16.00 -3.83
N PRO A 196 -12.91 14.92 -4.60
CA PRO A 196 -12.19 14.80 -5.85
C PRO A 196 -12.34 16.06 -6.70
N GLU A 197 -11.27 16.45 -7.39
CA GLU A 197 -11.35 17.48 -8.43
C GLU A 197 -12.00 16.93 -9.69
N TYR A 198 -13.28 16.58 -9.61
CA TYR A 198 -14.03 15.91 -10.69
C TYR A 198 -13.93 16.62 -12.04
N HIS A 199 -13.79 17.95 -12.04
CA HIS A 199 -13.63 18.79 -13.22
C HIS A 199 -12.26 18.68 -13.91
N ASN A 200 -11.26 18.11 -13.23
CA ASN A 200 -9.91 17.90 -13.73
C ASN A 200 -9.62 16.43 -14.11
N LEU A 201 -10.58 15.52 -13.90
CA LEU A 201 -10.49 14.11 -14.30
C LEU A 201 -10.59 13.89 -15.83
N PRO A 202 -11.47 14.59 -16.58
CA PRO A 202 -11.57 14.38 -18.02
C PRO A 202 -10.28 14.74 -18.75
N ASP A 203 -9.98 13.99 -19.81
CA ASP A 203 -8.90 14.32 -20.74
C ASP A 203 -9.28 15.48 -21.67
N ALA A 204 -8.39 15.81 -22.63
CA ALA A 204 -8.64 16.87 -23.60
C ALA A 204 -9.87 16.62 -24.52
N LYS A 205 -10.36 15.40 -24.61
CA LYS A 205 -11.58 15.01 -25.36
C LYS A 205 -12.82 14.96 -24.45
N GLY A 206 -12.64 15.24 -23.16
CA GLY A 206 -13.68 15.15 -22.14
C GLY A 206 -13.95 13.72 -21.66
N ASP A 207 -13.13 12.73 -22.05
CA ASP A 207 -13.30 11.34 -21.63
C ASP A 207 -12.58 11.12 -20.27
N ILE A 208 -13.24 10.43 -19.34
CA ILE A 208 -12.67 10.00 -18.05
C ILE A 208 -12.25 8.53 -18.18
N HIS A 209 -10.95 8.31 -18.23
CA HIS A 209 -10.35 6.98 -18.32
C HIS A 209 -10.08 6.40 -16.93
N ILE A 210 -10.70 5.25 -16.63
CA ILE A 210 -10.60 4.56 -15.35
C ILE A 210 -10.02 3.17 -15.60
N HIS A 211 -8.89 2.85 -15.00
CA HIS A 211 -8.25 1.54 -15.15
C HIS A 211 -8.48 0.75 -13.87
N VAL A 212 -9.14 -0.40 -13.98
CA VAL A 212 -9.42 -1.30 -12.86
C VAL A 212 -8.63 -2.57 -13.10
N LEU A 213 -7.62 -2.78 -12.26
CA LEU A 213 -6.62 -3.83 -12.38
C LEU A 213 -6.92 -4.90 -11.34
N PHE A 214 -7.60 -5.96 -11.77
CA PHE A 214 -7.91 -7.13 -10.95
C PHE A 214 -6.73 -8.11 -10.99
N GLY A 215 -5.90 -8.08 -9.95
CA GLY A 215 -4.84 -9.07 -9.74
C GLY A 215 -5.43 -10.40 -9.29
N MET A 216 -5.02 -11.52 -9.90
CA MET A 216 -5.50 -12.83 -9.50
C MET A 216 -5.16 -13.13 -8.03
N ASP A 217 -6.07 -13.78 -7.33
CA ASP A 217 -5.83 -14.30 -5.98
C ASP A 217 -5.02 -15.61 -6.03
N ASP A 218 -5.36 -16.49 -6.98
CA ASP A 218 -4.69 -17.76 -7.23
C ASP A 218 -4.32 -17.86 -8.72
N ASN A 219 -3.05 -17.62 -9.02
CA ASN A 219 -2.51 -17.65 -10.39
C ASN A 219 -2.61 -19.02 -11.10
N THR A 220 -2.93 -20.10 -10.38
CA THR A 220 -3.13 -21.42 -10.95
C THR A 220 -4.51 -21.58 -11.60
N LYS A 221 -5.43 -20.63 -11.35
CA LYS A 221 -6.77 -20.61 -11.95
C LYS A 221 -6.76 -20.07 -13.38
N GLY A 222 -7.91 -20.16 -14.05
CA GLY A 222 -8.08 -19.67 -15.41
C GLY A 222 -7.95 -18.14 -15.51
N ARG A 223 -7.27 -17.64 -16.55
CA ARG A 223 -7.11 -16.19 -16.81
C ARG A 223 -8.32 -15.52 -17.49
N ASN A 224 -9.43 -16.24 -17.64
CA ASN A 224 -10.67 -15.67 -18.16
C ASN A 224 -11.61 -15.37 -16.98
N PRO A 225 -11.78 -14.10 -16.56
CA PRO A 225 -12.58 -13.76 -15.40
C PRO A 225 -14.06 -14.08 -15.58
N LEU A 226 -14.55 -14.32 -16.80
CA LEU A 226 -15.94 -14.70 -17.03
C LEU A 226 -16.25 -16.14 -16.63
N THR A 227 -15.23 -17.00 -16.51
CA THR A 227 -15.39 -18.43 -16.22
C THR A 227 -14.43 -18.94 -15.15
N SER A 228 -13.50 -18.12 -14.68
CA SER A 228 -12.53 -18.49 -13.65
C SER A 228 -13.20 -18.60 -12.28
N GLY A 229 -12.76 -19.58 -11.50
CA GLY A 229 -13.10 -19.74 -10.08
C GLY A 229 -12.14 -19.04 -9.13
N ASP A 230 -11.28 -18.14 -9.65
CA ASP A 230 -10.51 -17.20 -8.83
C ASP A 230 -11.45 -16.21 -8.11
N ILE A 231 -11.16 -15.88 -6.86
CA ILE A 231 -12.03 -15.01 -6.05
C ILE A 231 -12.14 -13.62 -6.70
N ASN A 232 -11.04 -13.07 -7.24
CA ASN A 232 -11.09 -11.76 -7.87
C ASN A 232 -11.77 -11.78 -9.24
N ALA A 233 -11.94 -12.95 -9.86
CA ALA A 233 -12.80 -13.11 -11.03
C ALA A 233 -14.29 -12.92 -10.67
N GLU A 234 -14.72 -13.29 -9.46
CA GLU A 234 -16.07 -12.99 -8.97
C GLU A 234 -16.28 -11.48 -8.86
N ASN A 235 -15.31 -10.77 -8.25
CA ASN A 235 -15.34 -9.31 -8.14
C ASN A 235 -15.40 -8.61 -9.50
N TYR A 236 -14.60 -9.09 -10.46
CA TYR A 236 -14.63 -8.63 -11.84
C TYR A 236 -16.05 -8.73 -12.40
N ARG A 237 -16.70 -9.89 -12.26
CA ARG A 237 -18.03 -10.14 -12.80
C ARG A 237 -19.10 -9.29 -12.11
N ASP A 238 -19.04 -9.17 -10.78
CA ASP A 238 -20.01 -8.37 -10.03
C ASP A 238 -19.96 -6.89 -10.45
N PHE A 239 -18.78 -6.28 -10.44
CA PHE A 239 -18.65 -4.88 -10.82
C PHE A 239 -18.98 -4.67 -12.31
N ARG A 240 -18.59 -5.60 -13.18
CA ARG A 240 -18.99 -5.59 -14.60
C ARG A 240 -20.50 -5.62 -14.76
N ASN A 241 -21.19 -6.52 -14.07
CA ASN A 241 -22.65 -6.65 -14.16
C ASN A 241 -23.35 -5.39 -13.67
N TYR A 242 -22.89 -4.81 -12.55
CA TYR A 242 -23.36 -3.51 -12.07
C TYR A 242 -23.28 -2.43 -13.18
N LEU A 243 -22.14 -2.31 -13.86
CA LEU A 243 -21.99 -1.33 -14.95
C LEU A 243 -22.91 -1.63 -16.13
N LEU A 244 -23.05 -2.90 -16.52
CA LEU A 244 -23.96 -3.28 -17.61
C LEU A 244 -25.43 -2.95 -17.29
N GLU A 245 -25.87 -3.20 -16.06
CA GLU A 245 -27.21 -2.83 -15.58
C GLU A 245 -27.44 -1.31 -15.59
N LYS A 246 -26.38 -0.50 -15.46
CA LYS A 246 -26.41 0.96 -15.62
C LYS A 246 -26.33 1.44 -17.07
N GLY A 247 -26.36 0.52 -18.03
CA GLY A 247 -26.41 0.81 -19.47
C GLY A 247 -25.03 1.03 -20.10
N TYR A 248 -23.95 0.59 -19.45
CA TYR A 248 -22.63 0.57 -20.10
C TYR A 248 -22.57 -0.56 -21.13
N THR A 249 -21.70 -0.37 -22.12
CA THR A 249 -21.43 -1.36 -23.16
C THR A 249 -20.03 -1.90 -22.99
N ALA A 250 -19.89 -3.23 -23.06
CA ALA A 250 -18.61 -3.90 -22.87
C ALA A 250 -18.06 -4.46 -24.19
N LYS A 251 -16.77 -4.24 -24.43
CA LYS A 251 -16.02 -4.78 -25.57
C LYS A 251 -14.74 -5.45 -25.06
N LYS A 252 -14.67 -6.77 -25.21
CA LYS A 252 -13.43 -7.53 -24.98
C LYS A 252 -12.39 -7.13 -26.01
N TRP A 253 -11.15 -6.92 -25.57
CA TRP A 253 -10.02 -6.64 -26.45
C TRP A 253 -9.57 -7.91 -27.17
N THR A 254 -9.16 -7.73 -28.42
CA THR A 254 -8.46 -8.74 -29.20
C THR A 254 -7.03 -8.90 -28.72
N ALA A 255 -6.42 -10.04 -29.08
CA ALA A 255 -5.01 -10.29 -28.77
C ALA A 255 -4.06 -9.25 -29.39
N ALA A 256 -4.43 -8.65 -30.52
CA ALA A 256 -3.66 -7.59 -31.17
C ALA A 256 -3.75 -6.27 -30.40
N GLU A 257 -4.96 -5.88 -29.95
CA GLU A 257 -5.17 -4.68 -29.12
C GLU A 257 -4.37 -4.78 -27.81
N VAL A 258 -4.40 -5.92 -27.12
CA VAL A 258 -3.59 -6.15 -25.91
C VAL A 258 -2.10 -5.96 -26.17
N SER A 259 -1.61 -6.46 -27.31
CA SER A 259 -0.19 -6.36 -27.68
C SER A 259 0.25 -4.96 -28.08
N THR A 260 -0.66 -3.98 -28.20
CA THR A 260 -0.26 -2.57 -28.37
C THR A 260 0.25 -1.94 -27.06
N ILE A 261 -0.08 -2.54 -25.92
CA ILE A 261 0.33 -2.07 -24.59
C ILE A 261 1.34 -3.04 -23.98
N ALA A 262 1.01 -4.33 -23.95
CA ALA A 262 1.72 -5.30 -23.14
C ALA A 262 2.53 -6.28 -23.98
N LYS A 263 3.80 -6.45 -23.56
CA LYS A 263 4.55 -7.68 -23.80
C LYS A 263 4.12 -8.69 -22.73
N THR A 264 4.08 -9.97 -23.08
CA THR A 264 3.69 -11.05 -22.17
C THR A 264 4.80 -12.10 -22.14
N LEU A 265 5.10 -12.65 -20.97
CA LEU A 265 5.96 -13.81 -20.88
C LEU A 265 5.17 -15.05 -21.36
N ASN A 266 5.83 -15.99 -22.05
CA ASN A 266 5.24 -17.27 -22.47
C ASN A 266 3.94 -17.19 -23.30
N GLY A 267 3.61 -16.02 -23.85
CA GLY A 267 2.39 -15.80 -24.64
C GLY A 267 1.09 -15.75 -23.83
N ALA A 268 1.14 -15.79 -22.49
CA ALA A 268 -0.05 -15.80 -21.65
C ALA A 268 -0.60 -14.37 -21.49
N LYS A 269 -1.54 -14.04 -22.38
CA LYS A 269 -2.11 -12.69 -22.44
C LYS A 269 -3.11 -12.43 -21.31
N PRO A 270 -3.14 -11.20 -20.74
CA PRO A 270 -4.17 -10.80 -19.80
C PRO A 270 -5.55 -10.76 -20.48
N PHE A 271 -6.60 -10.90 -19.68
CA PHE A 271 -7.95 -10.59 -20.14
C PHE A 271 -8.21 -9.10 -19.97
N VAL A 272 -8.62 -8.43 -21.05
CA VAL A 272 -8.86 -6.98 -21.06
C VAL A 272 -10.20 -6.68 -21.71
N GLU A 273 -10.96 -5.79 -21.09
CA GLU A 273 -12.26 -5.33 -21.57
C GLU A 273 -12.36 -3.81 -21.42
N THR A 274 -12.96 -3.14 -22.40
CA THR A 274 -13.42 -1.75 -22.24
C THR A 274 -14.90 -1.74 -21.96
N ILE A 275 -15.31 -1.07 -20.89
CA ILE A 275 -16.71 -0.88 -20.51
C ILE A 275 -16.99 0.62 -20.54
N LYS A 276 -17.87 1.06 -21.43
CA LYS A 276 -18.08 2.48 -21.74
C LYS A 276 -19.54 2.90 -21.69
N LYS A 277 -19.78 4.08 -21.13
CA LYS A 277 -21.03 4.84 -21.25
C LYS A 277 -20.67 6.32 -21.36
N ASP A 278 -21.16 6.97 -22.40
CA ASP A 278 -20.92 8.40 -22.65
C ASP A 278 -19.41 8.74 -22.57
N LYS A 279 -19.04 9.59 -21.59
CA LYS A 279 -17.68 10.05 -21.33
C LYS A 279 -16.90 9.21 -20.32
N ILE A 280 -17.52 8.20 -19.70
CA ILE A 280 -16.85 7.34 -18.74
C ILE A 280 -16.35 6.07 -19.45
N VAL A 281 -15.05 5.82 -19.37
CA VAL A 281 -14.39 4.69 -20.03
C VAL A 281 -13.62 3.87 -19.01
N TYR A 282 -14.20 2.74 -18.59
CA TYR A 282 -13.49 1.76 -17.79
C TYR A 282 -12.67 0.83 -18.69
N ARG A 283 -11.44 0.56 -18.26
CA ARG A 283 -10.62 -0.53 -18.78
C ARG A 283 -10.39 -1.53 -17.66
N PHE A 284 -10.98 -2.70 -17.80
CA PHE A 284 -10.79 -3.80 -16.87
C PHE A 284 -9.62 -4.66 -17.36
N PHE A 285 -8.75 -5.03 -16.43
CA PHE A 285 -7.65 -5.97 -16.62
C PHE A 285 -7.81 -7.10 -15.62
N PHE A 286 -7.56 -8.34 -16.05
CA PHE A 286 -7.49 -9.51 -15.17
C PHE A 286 -6.33 -10.44 -15.56
N ALA A 287 -5.36 -10.61 -14.66
CA ALA A 287 -4.22 -11.53 -14.78
C ALA A 287 -3.44 -11.62 -13.45
N PRO A 288 -2.43 -12.50 -13.35
CA PRO A 288 -1.48 -12.51 -12.24
C PRO A 288 -0.77 -11.15 -12.10
N SER A 289 -0.52 -10.72 -10.87
CA SER A 289 0.05 -9.40 -10.56
C SER A 289 1.21 -9.45 -9.56
N ALA A 290 1.49 -10.60 -8.94
CA ALA A 290 2.59 -10.70 -8.01
C ALA A 290 3.95 -10.83 -8.73
N ILE A 291 5.01 -10.39 -8.05
CA ILE A 291 6.34 -10.23 -8.65
C ILE A 291 7.02 -11.57 -8.98
N ASP A 292 6.61 -12.63 -8.29
CA ASP A 292 7.03 -14.02 -8.47
C ASP A 292 6.13 -14.81 -9.43
N GLU A 293 5.15 -14.13 -10.06
CA GLU A 293 4.23 -14.70 -11.04
C GLU A 293 4.57 -14.28 -12.47
N ASP A 294 3.83 -14.82 -13.43
CA ASP A 294 3.82 -14.28 -14.80
C ASP A 294 3.00 -12.98 -14.88
N SER A 295 3.57 -11.92 -14.31
CA SER A 295 2.99 -10.59 -14.12
C SER A 295 3.53 -9.53 -15.09
N LEU A 296 4.34 -9.90 -16.10
CA LEU A 296 4.87 -8.93 -17.07
C LEU A 296 3.74 -8.18 -17.80
N GLY A 297 2.66 -8.88 -18.14
CA GLY A 297 1.46 -8.26 -18.71
C GLY A 297 0.84 -7.23 -17.76
N PHE A 298 0.78 -7.54 -16.46
CA PHE A 298 0.32 -6.62 -15.43
C PHE A 298 1.22 -5.37 -15.36
N HIS A 299 2.55 -5.52 -15.30
CA HIS A 299 3.48 -4.39 -15.24
C HIS A 299 3.27 -3.38 -16.39
N TRP A 300 3.02 -3.84 -17.61
CA TRP A 300 2.74 -2.96 -18.75
C TRP A 300 1.41 -2.21 -18.61
N PHE A 301 0.34 -2.89 -18.20
CA PHE A 301 -0.95 -2.25 -17.96
C PHE A 301 -0.94 -1.34 -16.74
N TYR A 302 -0.13 -1.66 -15.73
CA TYR A 302 0.10 -0.86 -14.54
C TYR A 302 0.80 0.45 -14.91
N LYS A 303 1.91 0.38 -15.66
CA LYS A 303 2.59 1.55 -16.25
C LYS A 303 1.61 2.40 -17.04
N ASP A 304 0.85 1.80 -17.96
CA ASP A 304 -0.12 2.54 -18.78
C ASP A 304 -1.21 3.21 -17.94
N ALA A 305 -1.69 2.56 -16.88
CA ALA A 305 -2.65 3.17 -15.94
C ALA A 305 -2.06 4.40 -15.23
N LEU A 306 -0.84 4.31 -14.71
CA LEU A 306 -0.17 5.42 -14.03
C LEU A 306 0.14 6.59 -14.98
N GLU A 307 0.49 6.31 -16.24
CA GLU A 307 0.81 7.34 -17.22
C GLU A 307 -0.45 8.04 -17.78
N ASN A 308 -1.53 7.28 -18.00
CA ASN A 308 -2.61 7.72 -18.88
C ASN A 308 -3.99 7.79 -18.23
N SER A 309 -4.29 7.02 -17.18
CA SER A 309 -5.61 7.03 -16.56
C SER A 309 -5.89 8.32 -15.76
N ALA A 310 -7.15 8.68 -15.61
CA ALA A 310 -7.59 9.65 -14.61
C ALA A 310 -7.73 8.99 -13.23
N ILE A 311 -8.16 7.73 -13.22
CA ILE A 311 -8.29 6.92 -12.00
C ILE A 311 -7.69 5.55 -12.26
N MET A 312 -6.79 5.13 -11.38
CA MET A 312 -6.27 3.76 -11.33
C MET A 312 -6.78 3.11 -10.05
N ILE A 313 -7.42 1.96 -10.18
CA ILE A 313 -7.83 1.12 -9.07
C ILE A 313 -7.09 -0.19 -9.20
N TYR A 314 -6.22 -0.49 -8.23
CA TYR A 314 -5.58 -1.79 -8.11
C TYR A 314 -6.30 -2.59 -7.03
N GLY A 315 -6.67 -3.81 -7.41
CA GLY A 315 -7.35 -4.72 -6.55
C GLY A 315 -6.72 -6.10 -6.61
N GLY A 316 -5.91 -6.45 -5.62
CA GLY A 316 -5.16 -7.71 -5.57
C GLY A 316 -4.20 -7.75 -4.38
N HIS A 317 -3.36 -8.78 -4.32
CA HIS A 317 -2.37 -8.94 -3.25
C HIS A 317 -1.39 -7.77 -3.23
N SER A 318 -1.12 -7.21 -2.04
CA SER A 318 -0.12 -6.16 -1.88
C SER A 318 1.30 -6.71 -1.89
N GLY A 319 1.51 -7.99 -1.54
CA GLY A 319 2.84 -8.59 -1.48
C GLY A 319 3.78 -7.84 -0.53
N LEU A 320 3.24 -7.31 0.57
CA LEU A 320 3.98 -6.50 1.55
C LEU A 320 4.72 -5.32 0.89
N GLY A 321 4.14 -4.75 -0.17
CA GLY A 321 4.69 -3.63 -0.94
C GLY A 321 5.43 -4.05 -2.21
N GLY A 322 5.84 -5.31 -2.34
CA GLY A 322 6.69 -5.77 -3.44
C GLY A 322 5.99 -5.83 -4.79
N HIS A 323 4.67 -6.08 -4.83
CA HIS A 323 3.96 -6.27 -6.09
C HIS A 323 3.77 -4.97 -6.89
N LEU A 324 3.75 -3.82 -6.18
CA LEU A 324 3.61 -2.50 -6.79
C LEU A 324 4.84 -1.61 -6.54
N ASP A 325 5.99 -2.23 -6.26
CA ASP A 325 7.25 -1.51 -6.14
C ASP A 325 7.67 -0.96 -7.51
N LEU A 326 7.67 0.37 -7.66
CA LEU A 326 7.89 1.01 -8.95
C LEU A 326 9.27 0.73 -9.53
N ASP A 327 10.31 0.68 -8.69
CA ASP A 327 11.68 0.45 -9.14
C ASP A 327 11.85 -0.99 -9.68
N SER A 328 11.30 -1.98 -8.99
CA SER A 328 11.27 -3.38 -9.44
C SER A 328 10.46 -3.57 -10.71
N ILE A 329 9.31 -2.90 -10.81
CA ILE A 329 8.49 -2.91 -12.03
C ILE A 329 9.25 -2.30 -13.21
N GLU A 330 9.88 -1.13 -13.04
CA GLU A 330 10.65 -0.47 -14.10
C GLU A 330 11.85 -1.31 -14.55
N GLN A 331 12.53 -1.99 -13.62
CA GLN A 331 13.59 -2.95 -13.94
C GLN A 331 13.04 -4.12 -14.78
N ASN A 332 11.90 -4.68 -14.40
CA ASN A 332 11.24 -5.77 -15.15
C ASN A 332 10.78 -5.32 -16.54
N LEU A 333 10.34 -4.08 -16.69
CA LEU A 333 9.93 -3.49 -17.97
C LEU A 333 11.12 -3.12 -18.85
N GLY A 334 12.27 -2.80 -18.24
CA GLY A 334 13.41 -2.19 -18.92
C GLY A 334 13.18 -0.72 -19.30
N GLU A 335 12.16 -0.07 -18.72
CA GLU A 335 11.75 1.30 -19.03
C GLU A 335 11.19 1.99 -17.78
N SER A 336 11.38 3.31 -17.68
CA SER A 336 10.79 4.12 -16.61
C SER A 336 9.33 4.48 -16.87
N ILE A 337 8.55 4.57 -15.79
CA ILE A 337 7.16 5.02 -15.79
C ILE A 337 7.14 6.54 -15.77
N LYS A 338 6.45 7.13 -16.74
CA LYS A 338 6.39 8.58 -16.97
C LYS A 338 5.16 9.21 -16.35
N PHE A 339 5.21 9.47 -15.05
CA PHE A 339 4.12 10.10 -14.31
C PHE A 339 3.75 11.47 -14.91
N ASN A 340 2.46 11.67 -15.21
CA ASN A 340 1.98 12.93 -15.75
C ASN A 340 1.79 13.97 -14.64
N LYS A 341 2.80 14.82 -14.42
CA LYS A 341 2.78 15.86 -13.37
C LYS A 341 1.73 16.96 -13.56
N ASN A 342 1.10 17.04 -14.73
CA ASN A 342 0.13 18.08 -15.03
C ASN A 342 -1.32 17.61 -14.91
N LYS A 343 -1.55 16.29 -14.91
CA LYS A 343 -2.87 15.68 -14.85
C LYS A 343 -3.25 15.36 -13.40
N TYR A 344 -4.49 15.72 -13.04
CA TYR A 344 -5.13 15.27 -11.81
C TYR A 344 -5.47 13.79 -11.92
N GLN A 345 -4.99 13.00 -10.95
CA GLN A 345 -5.17 11.56 -10.92
C GLN A 345 -5.59 11.10 -9.52
N ILE A 346 -6.35 10.01 -9.49
CA ILE A 346 -6.69 9.30 -8.25
C ILE A 346 -6.15 7.89 -8.34
N TYR A 347 -5.33 7.48 -7.38
CA TYR A 347 -4.85 6.11 -7.26
C TYR A 347 -5.51 5.45 -6.06
N PHE A 348 -6.18 4.34 -6.29
CA PHE A 348 -6.79 3.55 -5.24
C PHE A 348 -6.14 2.19 -5.16
N PHE A 349 -5.43 1.97 -4.06
CA PHE A 349 -4.79 0.71 -3.74
C PHE A 349 -5.70 -0.10 -2.80
N ASP A 350 -6.70 -0.75 -3.36
CA ASP A 350 -7.62 -1.63 -2.64
C ASP A 350 -6.94 -2.99 -2.38
N SER A 351 -5.93 -2.95 -1.51
CA SER A 351 -5.06 -4.06 -1.15
C SER A 351 -4.60 -3.94 0.31
N CYS A 352 -4.16 -5.05 0.90
CA CYS A 352 -3.76 -5.13 2.30
C CYS A 352 -2.60 -4.17 2.62
N THR A 353 -2.77 -3.32 3.64
CA THR A 353 -1.71 -2.44 4.17
C THR A 353 -1.04 -1.54 3.14
N SER A 354 -1.79 -1.14 2.11
CA SER A 354 -1.31 -0.23 1.06
C SER A 354 -0.84 1.13 1.60
N TYR A 355 -1.35 1.57 2.75
CA TYR A 355 -0.98 2.86 3.36
C TYR A 355 0.52 2.96 3.65
N LYS A 356 1.14 1.87 4.15
CA LYS A 356 2.57 1.83 4.47
C LYS A 356 3.44 1.91 3.21
N TYR A 357 3.00 1.26 2.12
CA TYR A 357 3.87 0.99 0.97
C TYR A 357 3.69 1.96 -0.19
N TYR A 358 2.46 2.38 -0.46
CA TYR A 358 2.10 3.00 -1.74
C TYR A 358 1.78 4.48 -1.66
N ASN A 359 1.91 5.10 -0.50
CA ASN A 359 1.77 6.55 -0.39
C ASN A 359 3.02 7.27 -0.92
N GLN A 360 4.13 7.24 -0.16
CA GLN A 360 5.28 8.11 -0.43
C GLN A 360 5.92 7.84 -1.79
N MET A 361 6.08 6.57 -2.17
CA MET A 361 6.69 6.15 -3.43
C MET A 361 6.00 6.79 -4.65
N TYR A 362 4.69 6.95 -4.61
CA TYR A 362 3.90 7.47 -5.74
C TYR A 362 3.88 9.00 -5.76
N PHE A 363 3.78 9.64 -4.59
CA PHE A 363 3.95 11.09 -4.47
C PHE A 363 5.35 11.52 -4.94
N ASP A 364 6.41 10.80 -4.57
CA ASP A 364 7.78 11.13 -4.97
C ASP A 364 7.95 11.24 -6.50
N ARG A 365 7.22 10.42 -7.27
CA ARG A 365 7.27 10.47 -8.74
C ARG A 365 6.62 11.74 -9.33
N LYS A 366 5.78 12.45 -8.58
CA LYS A 366 5.13 13.71 -8.98
C LYS A 366 5.89 14.97 -8.54
N ILE A 367 6.93 14.84 -7.70
CA ILE A 367 7.71 15.97 -7.19
C ILE A 367 8.17 16.90 -8.32
N SER A 368 8.02 18.20 -8.10
CA SER A 368 8.50 19.27 -8.96
C SER A 368 8.90 20.51 -8.15
N THR A 369 9.49 21.52 -8.79
CA THR A 369 9.83 22.78 -8.10
C THR A 369 8.60 23.52 -7.54
N LYS A 370 7.43 23.34 -8.15
CA LYS A 370 6.15 23.95 -7.72
C LYS A 370 5.34 23.07 -6.77
N ASP A 371 5.74 21.80 -6.67
CA ASP A 371 5.14 20.78 -5.83
C ASP A 371 6.25 19.88 -5.24
N PRO A 372 6.95 20.35 -4.20
CA PRO A 372 8.08 19.63 -3.63
C PRO A 372 7.69 18.34 -2.89
N LYS A 373 6.39 18.08 -2.69
CA LYS A 373 5.87 16.87 -2.06
C LYS A 373 5.30 15.88 -3.06
N GLY A 374 4.97 16.34 -4.27
CA GLY A 374 4.34 15.53 -5.30
C GLY A 374 2.87 15.20 -5.02
N THR A 375 2.28 15.84 -4.00
CA THR A 375 0.90 15.61 -3.59
C THR A 375 -0.10 16.41 -4.41
N LYS A 376 0.35 17.47 -5.12
CA LYS A 376 -0.56 18.23 -5.96
C LYS A 376 -1.01 17.40 -7.14
N LYS A 377 -2.31 17.41 -7.37
CA LYS A 377 -2.95 16.70 -8.49
C LYS A 377 -2.80 15.17 -8.41
N LEU A 378 -2.56 14.63 -7.23
CA LEU A 378 -2.59 13.20 -7.01
C LEU A 378 -3.28 12.94 -5.67
N ASP A 379 -4.41 12.25 -5.71
CA ASP A 379 -5.04 11.74 -4.50
C ASP A 379 -4.82 10.23 -4.43
N ILE A 380 -4.43 9.74 -3.26
CA ILE A 380 -4.15 8.32 -3.04
C ILE A 380 -5.08 7.78 -1.97
N PHE A 381 -5.82 6.73 -2.32
CA PHE A 381 -6.68 5.98 -1.41
C PHE A 381 -5.94 4.72 -1.00
N THR A 382 -5.86 4.46 0.30
CA THR A 382 -5.16 3.31 0.87
C THR A 382 -5.93 2.70 2.03
N ASN A 383 -5.66 1.43 2.29
CA ASN A 383 -6.07 0.70 3.46
C ASN A 383 -4.87 0.56 4.41
N GLY A 384 -5.09 0.76 5.70
CA GLY A 384 -4.07 0.50 6.71
C GLY A 384 -3.92 -1.00 6.99
N LEU A 385 -5.03 -1.71 7.11
CA LEU A 385 -5.07 -3.12 7.50
C LEU A 385 -5.27 -4.05 6.30
N SER A 386 -5.29 -5.34 6.58
CA SER A 386 -5.67 -6.36 5.61
C SER A 386 -7.10 -6.13 5.11
N THR A 387 -7.29 -6.11 3.80
CA THR A 387 -8.61 -6.05 3.17
C THR A 387 -8.97 -7.42 2.60
N TYR A 388 -10.25 -7.72 2.49
CA TYR A 388 -10.72 -8.97 1.89
C TYR A 388 -11.14 -8.75 0.44
N PHE A 389 -10.92 -9.74 -0.42
CA PHE A 389 -11.34 -9.63 -1.81
C PHE A 389 -12.84 -9.33 -1.98
N HIS A 390 -13.70 -9.90 -1.14
CA HIS A 390 -15.15 -9.80 -1.32
C HIS A 390 -15.73 -8.38 -1.12
N VAL A 391 -15.00 -7.44 -0.48
CA VAL A 391 -15.48 -6.06 -0.29
C VAL A 391 -15.14 -5.13 -1.47
N MET A 392 -14.24 -5.56 -2.34
CA MET A 392 -13.72 -4.75 -3.44
C MET A 392 -14.80 -4.28 -4.46
N PRO A 393 -15.83 -5.08 -4.79
CA PRO A 393 -16.88 -4.63 -5.69
C PRO A 393 -17.63 -3.41 -5.15
N ASP A 394 -17.85 -3.33 -3.85
CA ASP A 394 -18.59 -2.22 -3.25
C ASP A 394 -17.75 -0.93 -3.23
N SER A 395 -16.45 -1.05 -2.97
CA SER A 395 -15.50 0.06 -3.12
C SER A 395 -15.47 0.61 -4.56
N ASN A 396 -15.42 -0.28 -5.54
CA ASN A 396 -15.47 0.08 -6.97
C ASN A 396 -16.80 0.74 -7.37
N LYS A 397 -17.94 0.18 -6.90
CA LYS A 397 -19.28 0.75 -7.11
C LYS A 397 -19.39 2.14 -6.49
N ALA A 398 -18.83 2.39 -5.30
CA ALA A 398 -18.85 3.69 -4.65
C ALA A 398 -18.19 4.79 -5.51
N ILE A 399 -17.02 4.49 -6.10
CA ILE A 399 -16.33 5.40 -7.03
C ILE A 399 -17.16 5.60 -8.31
N ALA A 400 -17.70 4.52 -8.89
CA ALA A 400 -18.54 4.62 -10.07
C ALA A 400 -19.76 5.51 -9.86
N ILE A 401 -20.48 5.32 -8.74
CA ILE A 401 -21.63 6.14 -8.34
C ILE A 401 -21.22 7.61 -8.17
N ALA A 402 -20.07 7.87 -7.55
CA ALA A 402 -19.58 9.23 -7.35
C ALA A 402 -19.32 9.96 -8.67
N LEU A 403 -18.71 9.28 -9.65
CA LEU A 403 -18.46 9.82 -10.98
C LEU A 403 -19.75 10.05 -11.76
N GLU A 404 -20.68 9.10 -11.72
CA GLU A 404 -21.98 9.24 -12.37
C GLU A 404 -22.78 10.42 -11.79
N LYS A 405 -22.73 10.63 -10.47
CA LYS A 405 -23.36 11.79 -9.83
C LYS A 405 -22.68 13.10 -10.27
N ALA A 406 -21.36 13.14 -10.28
CA ALA A 406 -20.60 14.34 -10.64
C ALA A 406 -20.83 14.78 -12.08
N LEU A 407 -21.04 13.82 -12.98
CA LEU A 407 -21.36 14.03 -14.39
C LEU A 407 -22.86 14.20 -14.69
N GLY A 408 -23.73 13.99 -13.69
CA GLY A 408 -25.18 14.04 -13.88
C GLY A 408 -25.78 12.84 -14.63
N TYR A 409 -25.04 11.73 -14.69
CA TYR A 409 -25.49 10.47 -15.31
C TYR A 409 -26.20 9.53 -14.32
N ALA A 410 -26.11 9.80 -13.02
CA ALA A 410 -26.72 8.98 -11.99
C ALA A 410 -28.26 9.07 -11.99
N GLN A 411 -28.93 7.92 -11.84
CA GLN A 411 -30.39 7.84 -11.72
C GLN A 411 -30.93 8.53 -10.45
N THR A 412 -30.12 8.62 -9.40
CA THR A 412 -30.50 9.18 -8.09
C THR A 412 -30.16 10.67 -7.93
N GLY A 413 -30.01 11.40 -9.05
CA GLY A 413 -29.72 12.84 -9.06
C GLY A 413 -28.25 13.18 -9.25
N ALA A 414 -28.00 14.44 -9.66
CA ALA A 414 -26.67 14.99 -9.89
C ALA A 414 -26.08 15.63 -8.63
N GLY A 415 -24.75 15.62 -8.51
CA GLY A 415 -24.04 16.26 -7.40
C GLY A 415 -22.63 15.72 -7.20
N PHE A 416 -21.88 16.32 -6.29
CA PHE A 416 -20.51 15.88 -5.99
C PHE A 416 -20.48 15.07 -4.70
N VAL A 417 -19.84 13.90 -4.76
CA VAL A 417 -19.62 13.07 -3.57
C VAL A 417 -18.29 13.48 -2.93
N SER A 418 -18.30 13.82 -1.65
CA SER A 418 -17.10 14.18 -0.91
C SER A 418 -16.26 12.95 -0.57
N TYR A 419 -14.98 13.16 -0.29
CA TYR A 419 -14.12 12.07 0.19
C TYR A 419 -14.60 11.49 1.52
N GLN A 420 -15.16 12.29 2.41
CA GLN A 420 -15.74 11.81 3.67
C GLN A 420 -16.95 10.91 3.42
N SER A 421 -17.71 11.13 2.34
CA SER A 421 -18.82 10.26 1.96
C SER A 421 -18.32 8.98 1.30
N LEU A 422 -17.26 9.06 0.49
CA LEU A 422 -16.59 7.89 -0.10
C LEU A 422 -15.96 7.01 1.00
N ALA A 423 -15.24 7.59 1.95
CA ALA A 423 -14.59 6.89 3.06
C ALA A 423 -15.56 6.14 3.98
N LYS A 424 -16.86 6.47 3.96
CA LYS A 424 -17.91 5.74 4.69
C LYS A 424 -18.53 4.60 3.89
N GLN A 425 -18.37 4.63 2.56
CA GLN A 425 -18.91 3.62 1.64
C GLN A 425 -17.87 2.58 1.26
N ILE A 426 -16.62 3.02 1.13
CA ILE A 426 -15.44 2.16 0.94
C ILE A 426 -15.09 1.57 2.30
N ASP A 427 -14.81 0.26 2.32
CA ASP A 427 -14.62 -0.56 3.52
C ASP A 427 -13.78 0.13 4.60
N SER A 428 -14.49 0.72 5.56
CA SER A 428 -13.92 1.73 6.44
C SER A 428 -13.27 1.13 7.68
N ASP A 429 -13.52 -0.16 7.93
CA ASP A 429 -13.03 -0.86 9.12
C ASP A 429 -11.54 -1.23 8.99
N ASN A 430 -10.99 -1.17 7.77
CA ASN A 430 -9.58 -1.49 7.48
C ASN A 430 -8.65 -0.27 7.50
N LEU A 431 -8.97 0.74 8.31
CA LEU A 431 -8.24 2.00 8.41
C LEU A 431 -8.10 2.69 7.05
N PHE A 432 -9.16 2.66 6.24
CA PHE A 432 -9.19 3.36 4.96
C PHE A 432 -8.86 4.84 5.13
N GLY A 433 -8.07 5.38 4.21
CA GLY A 433 -8.01 6.81 4.07
C GLY A 433 -7.46 7.37 2.78
N VAL A 434 -7.59 8.69 2.67
CA VAL A 434 -7.19 9.50 1.53
C VAL A 434 -6.06 10.45 1.93
N ASN A 435 -5.03 10.50 1.11
CA ASN A 435 -3.92 11.46 1.17
C ASN A 435 -3.84 12.24 -0.16
N GLY A 436 -3.30 13.47 -0.14
CA GLY A 436 -3.11 14.30 -1.33
C GLY A 436 -4.16 15.40 -1.52
N ASP A 437 -5.25 15.37 -0.73
CA ASP A 437 -6.40 16.25 -0.89
C ASP A 437 -6.17 17.71 -0.41
N GLU A 438 -4.95 18.05 0.00
CA GLU A 438 -4.61 19.34 0.60
C GLU A 438 -4.76 20.55 -0.32
N ASP A 439 -4.66 20.37 -1.63
CA ASP A 439 -4.79 21.43 -2.61
C ASP A 439 -6.07 21.35 -3.43
N ASN A 440 -6.96 20.40 -3.13
CA ASN A 440 -8.18 20.19 -3.89
C ASN A 440 -9.12 21.40 -3.81
N GLU A 441 -9.54 21.86 -4.98
CA GLU A 441 -10.54 22.91 -5.09
C GLU A 441 -11.96 22.38 -4.90
N ALA A 442 -12.86 23.27 -4.46
CA ALA A 442 -14.28 22.94 -4.42
C ALA A 442 -14.78 22.54 -5.82
N PRO A 443 -15.62 21.50 -5.92
CA PRO A 443 -15.98 20.94 -7.21
C PRO A 443 -16.81 21.93 -8.03
N LYS A 444 -16.50 22.00 -9.33
CA LYS A 444 -17.16 22.84 -10.33
C LYS A 444 -17.91 21.93 -11.30
N LYS A 445 -18.98 22.46 -11.93
CA LYS A 445 -19.66 21.73 -13.01
C LYS A 445 -18.65 21.37 -14.10
N ILE A 446 -18.65 20.10 -14.48
CA ILE A 446 -17.86 19.58 -15.59
C ILE A 446 -18.45 20.17 -16.87
N LYS A 447 -17.61 20.81 -17.69
CA LYS A 447 -18.03 21.51 -18.91
C LYS A 447 -18.19 20.57 -20.09
#